data_AF-A0A1Q9N3M8-F1
#
_entry.id   AF-A0A1Q9N3M8-F1
#
_cell.length_a   1.000
_cell.length_b   1.000
_cell.length_c   1.000
_cell.angle_alpha   90.00
_cell.angle_beta   90.00
_cell.angle_gamma   90.00
#
_symmetry.space_group_name_H-M   'P 1'
#
loop_
_entity.id
_entity.type
_entity.pdbx_description
1 polymer ?
#
loop_
_entity_poly.entity_id
_entity_poly.type
_entity_poly.pdbx_seq_one_letter_code
_entity_poly.pdbx_strand_id
1 'polypeptide(L)'
;MKILDYEYPGDRKYLINSTPTHIWILKGENGDKYLIGLSDFFQKQIGELDKITLKKKDIDIDKGKTICLVQAKNYSAILKSPFNFKILEVNSKLDKKPKMINKDPYNSSWIYKIEVSSSGSMISENLVSAEDPKLKKFLEDEIKNNALIGDDCCPDFIGKSGVVRRKKKRKDKEDNDKNKEDNDKDKENENEKPKES
;
A
#
# COMPACT_ATOMS: atom_id res chain seq x y z
N MET A 1 -13.81 19.99 -8.43
CA MET A 1 -14.90 19.99 -7.43
C MET A 1 -14.27 19.98 -6.04
N LYS A 2 -14.99 20.42 -5.00
CA LYS A 2 -14.53 20.28 -3.62
C LYS A 2 -15.40 19.25 -2.91
N ILE A 3 -14.77 18.30 -2.24
CA ILE A 3 -15.44 17.29 -1.42
C ILE A 3 -14.92 17.50 0.00
N LEU A 4 -15.81 17.89 0.92
CA LEU A 4 -15.41 18.41 2.23
C LEU A 4 -14.49 19.63 2.04
N ASP A 5 -13.25 19.57 2.54
CA ASP A 5 -12.23 20.62 2.43
C ASP A 5 -11.10 20.28 1.43
N TYR A 6 -11.33 19.28 0.58
CA TYR A 6 -10.33 18.72 -0.33
C TYR A 6 -10.71 18.95 -1.77
N GLU A 7 -9.70 19.24 -2.60
CA GLU A 7 -9.90 19.39 -4.03
C GLU A 7 -9.94 18.03 -4.71
N TYR A 8 -10.98 17.79 -5.50
CA TYR A 8 -11.17 16.58 -6.30
C TYR A 8 -11.68 16.99 -7.69
N PRO A 9 -10.77 17.15 -8.67
CA PRO A 9 -11.15 17.35 -10.07
C PRO A 9 -11.98 16.19 -10.64
N GLY A 10 -12.98 16.49 -11.49
CA GLY A 10 -13.87 15.46 -12.09
C GLY A 10 -13.32 14.81 -13.37
N ASP A 11 -12.22 15.32 -13.90
CA ASP A 11 -11.50 14.84 -15.10
C ASP A 11 -10.80 13.49 -14.89
N ARG A 12 -10.63 13.07 -13.63
CA ARG A 12 -9.87 11.89 -13.22
C ARG A 12 -10.70 11.00 -12.29
N LYS A 13 -10.24 9.75 -12.15
CA LYS A 13 -10.85 8.76 -11.27
C LYS A 13 -9.99 8.54 -10.03
N TYR A 14 -10.61 8.07 -8.96
CA TYR A 14 -10.01 7.91 -7.64
C TYR A 14 -10.16 6.48 -7.13
N LEU A 15 -9.11 5.95 -6.52
CA LEU A 15 -9.12 4.63 -5.89
C LEU A 15 -9.71 4.74 -4.48
N ILE A 16 -10.74 3.94 -4.20
CA ILE A 16 -11.41 3.88 -2.89
C ILE A 16 -11.03 2.64 -2.06
N ASN A 17 -10.43 1.61 -2.67
CA ASN A 17 -10.15 0.33 -1.99
C ASN A 17 -8.67 0.11 -1.71
N SER A 18 -7.86 1.14 -1.89
CA SER A 18 -6.42 1.07 -1.70
C SER A 18 -6.07 1.95 -0.51
N THR A 19 -6.37 1.51 0.71
CA THR A 19 -5.86 2.12 1.95
C THR A 19 -4.42 1.67 2.16
N PRO A 20 -3.48 2.57 2.54
CA PRO A 20 -3.63 4.00 2.87
C PRO A 20 -3.43 4.96 1.68
N THR A 21 -3.68 4.53 0.46
CA THR A 21 -3.20 5.19 -0.76
C THR A 21 -4.33 5.91 -1.52
N HIS A 22 -4.54 7.20 -1.25
CA HIS A 22 -5.47 8.02 -2.05
C HIS A 22 -4.82 8.44 -3.36
N ILE A 23 -4.85 7.51 -4.30
CA ILE A 23 -4.27 7.67 -5.62
C ILE A 23 -5.38 8.09 -6.59
N TRP A 24 -5.05 9.05 -7.46
CA TRP A 24 -5.87 9.38 -8.61
C TRP A 24 -5.24 8.83 -9.89
N ILE A 25 -6.11 8.54 -10.85
CA ILE A 25 -5.76 8.05 -12.18
C ILE A 25 -6.42 8.95 -13.22
N LEU A 26 -5.60 9.54 -14.07
CA LEU A 26 -6.04 10.32 -15.22
C LEU A 26 -5.74 9.50 -16.49
N LYS A 27 -6.75 9.34 -17.34
CA LYS A 27 -6.58 8.68 -18.64
C LYS A 27 -5.81 9.61 -19.58
N GLY A 28 -4.74 9.10 -20.19
CA GLY A 28 -3.95 9.83 -21.18
C GLY A 28 -4.58 9.82 -22.57
N GLU A 29 -3.94 10.51 -23.51
CA GLU A 29 -4.40 10.67 -24.89
C GLU A 29 -4.46 9.34 -25.66
N ASN A 30 -3.52 8.44 -25.39
CA ASN A 30 -3.54 7.07 -25.92
C ASN A 30 -4.29 6.21 -24.91
N GLY A 31 -5.37 5.53 -25.31
CA GLY A 31 -6.33 4.87 -24.42
C GLY A 31 -5.77 3.90 -23.37
N ASP A 32 -4.54 3.42 -23.57
CA ASP A 32 -3.86 2.46 -22.69
C ASP A 32 -2.85 3.12 -21.73
N LYS A 33 -2.61 4.42 -21.89
CA LYS A 33 -1.70 5.20 -21.04
C LYS A 33 -2.48 5.93 -19.95
N TYR A 34 -1.98 5.86 -18.73
CA TYR A 34 -2.58 6.52 -17.59
C TYR A 34 -1.53 7.28 -16.80
N LEU A 35 -1.94 8.38 -16.18
CA LEU A 35 -1.14 9.13 -15.22
C LEU A 35 -1.62 8.82 -13.82
N ILE A 36 -0.68 8.55 -12.92
CA ILE A 36 -0.92 8.26 -11.52
C ILE A 36 -0.34 9.39 -10.67
N GLY A 37 -1.09 9.82 -9.67
CA GLY A 37 -0.61 10.75 -8.65
C GLY A 37 -1.33 10.63 -7.32
N LEU A 38 -0.94 11.47 -6.36
CA LEU A 38 -1.52 11.51 -5.02
C LEU A 38 -2.58 12.61 -4.92
N SER A 39 -3.67 12.33 -4.21
CA SER A 39 -4.74 13.31 -4.00
C SER A 39 -4.35 14.40 -3.00
N ASP A 40 -5.08 15.50 -3.05
CA ASP A 40 -5.00 16.59 -2.07
C ASP A 40 -5.36 16.13 -0.64
N PHE A 41 -6.22 15.12 -0.52
CA PHE A 41 -6.50 14.50 0.77
C PHE A 41 -5.24 13.87 1.38
N PHE A 42 -4.53 13.04 0.62
CA PHE A 42 -3.35 12.35 1.14
C PHE A 42 -2.26 13.33 1.59
N GLN A 43 -1.96 14.36 0.79
CA GLN A 43 -0.92 15.32 1.15
C GLN A 43 -1.28 16.14 2.40
N LYS A 44 -2.56 16.49 2.59
CA LYS A 44 -3.01 17.19 3.81
C LYS A 44 -2.98 16.29 5.04
N GLN A 45 -3.31 15.01 4.89
CA GLN A 45 -3.32 14.05 5.99
C GLN A 45 -1.90 13.75 6.50
N ILE A 46 -0.96 13.49 5.59
CA ILE A 46 0.44 13.20 5.98
C ILE A 46 1.23 14.47 6.35
N GLY A 47 0.77 15.64 5.87
CA GLY A 47 1.47 16.92 6.00
C GLY A 47 2.58 17.12 4.98
N GLU A 48 3.63 17.84 5.39
CA GLU A 48 4.73 18.20 4.50
C GLU A 48 5.58 16.99 4.12
N LEU A 49 5.67 16.73 2.81
CA LEU A 49 6.49 15.65 2.27
C LEU A 49 7.98 15.97 2.36
N ASP A 50 8.71 15.08 3.01
CA ASP A 50 10.17 15.19 3.16
C ASP A 50 10.90 14.44 2.05
N LYS A 51 10.44 13.22 1.74
CA LYS A 51 11.06 12.37 0.72
C LYS A 51 10.07 11.43 0.04
N ILE A 52 10.28 11.17 -1.24
CA ILE A 52 9.62 10.10 -1.99
C ILE A 52 10.69 9.20 -2.61
N THR A 53 10.44 7.90 -2.64
CA THR A 53 11.31 6.92 -3.31
C THR A 53 10.56 6.33 -4.48
N LEU A 54 11.06 6.60 -5.68
CA LEU A 54 10.48 6.14 -6.94
C LEU A 54 11.21 4.91 -7.49
N LYS A 55 10.49 4.07 -8.23
CA LYS A 55 11.01 2.97 -9.04
C LYS A 55 11.52 3.52 -10.37
N LYS A 56 12.35 2.74 -11.06
CA LYS A 56 12.86 3.11 -12.38
C LYS A 56 11.76 2.95 -13.44
N LYS A 57 11.90 3.69 -14.54
CA LYS A 57 11.11 3.52 -15.76
C LYS A 57 11.35 2.13 -16.37
N ASP A 58 10.44 1.71 -17.24
CA ASP A 58 10.47 0.45 -17.99
C ASP A 58 10.45 -0.81 -17.11
N ILE A 59 9.78 -0.74 -15.96
CA ILE A 59 9.56 -1.87 -15.04
C ILE A 59 8.09 -2.28 -15.06
N ASP A 60 7.84 -3.58 -15.14
CA ASP A 60 6.54 -4.18 -14.94
C ASP A 60 6.26 -4.39 -13.43
N ILE A 61 5.13 -3.88 -12.97
CA ILE A 61 4.70 -3.93 -11.57
C ILE A 61 3.39 -4.71 -11.48
N ASP A 62 3.43 -5.81 -10.74
CA ASP A 62 2.24 -6.60 -10.44
C ASP A 62 1.41 -5.98 -9.30
N LYS A 63 0.13 -6.34 -9.25
CA LYS A 63 -0.80 -6.01 -8.17
C LYS A 63 -0.21 -6.41 -6.82
N GLY A 64 -0.33 -5.52 -5.84
CA GLY A 64 0.17 -5.66 -4.47
C GLY A 64 1.65 -5.33 -4.30
N LYS A 65 2.43 -5.19 -5.38
CA LYS A 65 3.85 -4.80 -5.29
C LYS A 65 4.02 -3.32 -4.99
N THR A 66 5.12 -2.99 -4.33
CA THR A 66 5.46 -1.60 -3.98
C THR A 66 5.81 -0.77 -5.21
N ILE A 67 5.08 0.32 -5.41
CA ILE A 67 5.30 1.29 -6.47
C ILE A 67 6.18 2.45 -5.98
N CYS A 68 5.91 2.96 -4.79
CA CYS A 68 6.67 4.07 -4.21
C CYS A 68 6.59 4.04 -2.68
N LEU A 69 7.60 4.63 -2.04
CA LEU A 69 7.61 4.87 -0.60
C LEU A 69 7.55 6.37 -0.38
N VAL A 70 6.65 6.80 0.48
CA VAL A 70 6.44 8.20 0.83
C VAL A 70 6.83 8.42 2.28
N GLN A 71 7.63 9.46 2.53
CA GLN A 71 8.09 9.84 3.86
C GLN A 71 7.79 11.33 4.08
N ALA A 72 7.10 11.60 5.17
CA ALA A 72 6.83 12.92 5.72
C ALA A 72 7.41 12.98 7.13
N LYS A 73 7.38 14.16 7.74
CA LYS A 73 8.01 14.40 9.06
C LYS A 73 7.53 13.43 10.14
N ASN A 74 6.23 13.12 10.15
CA ASN A 74 5.59 12.29 11.17
C ASN A 74 4.89 11.07 10.56
N TYR A 75 5.19 10.70 9.30
CA TYR A 75 4.46 9.63 8.62
C TYR A 75 5.33 8.96 7.56
N SER A 76 5.26 7.64 7.45
CA SER A 76 5.94 6.89 6.39
C SER A 76 5.06 5.76 5.90
N ALA A 77 4.75 5.75 4.61
CA ALA A 77 3.89 4.73 4.01
C ALA A 77 4.40 4.20 2.68
N ILE A 78 4.13 2.91 2.49
CA ILE A 78 4.45 2.18 1.28
C ILE A 78 3.21 2.14 0.40
N LEU A 79 3.32 2.68 -0.82
CA LEU A 79 2.26 2.66 -1.81
C LEU A 79 2.37 1.37 -2.63
N LYS A 80 1.31 0.57 -2.60
CA LYS A 80 1.20 -0.70 -3.33
C LYS A 80 0.38 -0.54 -4.59
N SER A 81 0.66 -1.40 -5.57
CA SER A 81 -0.04 -1.38 -6.84
C SER A 81 -1.44 -1.98 -6.75
N PRO A 82 -2.49 -1.28 -7.20
CA PRO A 82 -3.83 -1.85 -7.23
C PRO A 82 -4.06 -2.84 -8.38
N PHE A 83 -3.27 -2.76 -9.46
CA PHE A 83 -3.39 -3.61 -10.65
C PHE A 83 -2.03 -3.79 -11.35
N ASN A 84 -1.96 -4.67 -12.34
CA ASN A 84 -0.73 -4.91 -13.10
C ASN A 84 -0.54 -3.79 -14.13
N PHE A 85 0.64 -3.18 -14.19
CA PHE A 85 0.97 -2.17 -15.19
C PHE A 85 2.48 -2.06 -15.42
N LYS A 86 2.84 -1.42 -16.52
CA LYS A 86 4.22 -1.07 -16.87
C LYS A 86 4.47 0.42 -16.64
N ILE A 87 5.59 0.77 -16.02
CA ILE A 87 5.99 2.17 -15.86
C ILE A 87 6.64 2.65 -17.17
N LEU A 88 6.01 3.61 -17.86
CA LEU A 88 6.58 4.24 -19.04
C LEU A 88 7.49 5.40 -18.68
N GLU A 89 7.06 6.22 -17.71
CA GLU A 89 7.74 7.46 -17.35
C GLU A 89 7.64 7.72 -15.85
N VAL A 90 8.70 8.30 -15.30
CA VAL A 90 8.83 8.62 -13.87
C VAL A 90 9.12 10.11 -13.75
N ASN A 91 8.39 10.80 -12.88
CA ASN A 91 8.66 12.21 -12.62
C ASN A 91 9.84 12.39 -11.66
N SER A 92 11.07 12.34 -12.19
CA SER A 92 12.31 12.50 -11.40
C SER A 92 12.44 13.87 -10.71
N LYS A 93 11.56 14.84 -11.00
CA LYS A 93 11.52 16.11 -10.27
C LYS A 93 11.08 15.93 -8.82
N LEU A 94 10.23 14.94 -8.56
CA LEU A 94 9.69 14.66 -7.24
C LEU A 94 10.76 14.11 -6.28
N ASP A 95 11.76 13.39 -6.78
CA ASP A 95 12.91 12.94 -5.97
C ASP A 95 13.69 14.12 -5.37
N LYS A 96 13.77 15.24 -6.10
CA LYS A 96 14.49 16.44 -5.64
C LYS A 96 13.58 17.44 -4.92
N LYS A 97 12.30 17.47 -5.27
CA LYS A 97 11.31 18.45 -4.78
C LYS A 97 9.97 17.76 -4.47
N PRO A 98 9.90 16.94 -3.41
CA PRO A 98 8.66 16.25 -3.03
C PRO A 98 7.55 17.22 -2.61
N LYS A 99 7.92 18.40 -2.09
CA LYS A 99 7.01 19.50 -1.73
C LYS A 99 6.15 20.02 -2.88
N MET A 100 6.46 19.67 -4.14
CA MET A 100 5.59 20.00 -5.28
C MET A 100 4.22 19.35 -5.14
N ILE A 101 4.14 18.13 -4.59
CA ILE A 101 2.87 17.42 -4.37
C ILE A 101 1.98 18.19 -3.38
N ASN A 102 2.56 18.82 -2.34
CA ASN A 102 1.81 19.63 -1.39
C ASN A 102 1.24 20.92 -2.01
N LYS A 103 1.89 21.46 -3.05
CA LYS A 103 1.45 22.70 -3.73
C LYS A 103 0.44 22.42 -4.82
N ASP A 104 0.74 21.46 -5.69
CA ASP A 104 -0.03 21.16 -6.90
C ASP A 104 -0.12 19.64 -7.10
N PRO A 105 -0.95 18.91 -6.31
CA PRO A 105 -1.03 17.45 -6.37
C PRO A 105 -1.54 16.91 -7.71
N TYR A 106 -2.29 17.73 -8.47
CA TYR A 106 -3.04 17.29 -9.64
C TYR A 106 -2.41 17.64 -10.99
N ASN A 107 -1.49 18.61 -11.02
CA ASN A 107 -0.93 19.16 -12.26
C ASN A 107 0.50 18.63 -12.48
N SER A 108 1.50 19.35 -11.99
CA SER A 108 2.92 19.02 -12.20
C SER A 108 3.46 17.87 -11.35
N SER A 109 2.64 17.34 -10.44
CA SER A 109 3.05 16.39 -9.41
C SER A 109 2.52 14.98 -9.62
N TRP A 110 2.30 14.60 -10.88
CA TRP A 110 2.11 13.20 -11.25
C TRP A 110 3.38 12.40 -10.93
N ILE A 111 3.22 11.16 -10.50
CA ILE A 111 4.31 10.28 -10.04
C ILE A 111 4.81 9.42 -11.20
N TYR A 112 3.89 8.70 -11.83
CA TYR A 112 4.20 7.78 -12.93
C TYR A 112 3.24 7.97 -14.09
N LYS A 113 3.78 7.82 -15.29
CA LYS A 113 3.01 7.49 -16.48
C LYS A 113 3.11 5.99 -16.67
N ILE A 114 1.98 5.33 -16.74
CA ILE A 114 1.89 3.87 -16.79
C ILE A 114 1.15 3.43 -18.05
N GLU A 115 1.40 2.20 -18.44
CA GLU A 115 0.67 1.47 -19.48
C GLU A 115 0.04 0.23 -18.86
N VAL A 116 -1.23 0.01 -19.15
CA VAL A 116 -1.98 -1.11 -18.57
C VAL A 116 -2.10 -2.18 -19.64
N SER A 117 -1.55 -3.37 -19.38
CA SER A 117 -1.67 -4.50 -20.32
C SER A 117 -3.08 -5.09 -20.30
N SER A 118 -3.93 -4.66 -21.25
CA SER A 118 -5.20 -5.24 -21.77
C SER A 118 -6.24 -5.80 -20.78
N SER A 119 -6.02 -5.70 -19.48
CA SER A 119 -6.91 -6.07 -18.38
C SER A 119 -7.54 -4.80 -17.79
N GLY A 120 -7.93 -3.88 -18.67
CA GLY A 120 -8.61 -2.62 -18.34
C GLY A 120 -9.91 -2.80 -17.54
N SER A 121 -10.49 -4.01 -17.54
CA SER A 121 -11.64 -4.37 -16.71
C SER A 121 -11.37 -4.27 -15.21
N MET A 122 -10.14 -4.56 -14.75
CA MET A 122 -9.78 -4.49 -13.31
C MET A 122 -9.69 -3.05 -12.80
N ILE A 123 -9.44 -2.10 -13.69
CA ILE A 123 -9.31 -0.68 -13.37
C ILE A 123 -10.68 -0.09 -13.03
N SER A 124 -11.73 -0.47 -13.75
CA SER A 124 -13.08 0.09 -13.58
C SER A 124 -13.77 -0.24 -12.27
N GLU A 125 -13.54 -1.41 -11.67
CA GLU A 125 -14.32 -1.86 -10.49
C GLU A 125 -14.02 -1.05 -9.23
N ASN A 126 -12.79 -0.56 -9.09
CA ASN A 126 -12.31 0.11 -7.88
C ASN A 126 -12.09 1.62 -8.06
N LEU A 127 -12.36 2.12 -9.26
CA LEU A 127 -12.21 3.53 -9.61
C LEU A 127 -13.55 4.24 -9.61
N VAL A 128 -13.56 5.35 -8.91
CA VAL A 128 -14.75 6.13 -8.63
C VAL A 128 -14.51 7.55 -9.12
N SER A 129 -15.53 8.19 -9.67
CA SER A 129 -15.47 9.57 -10.13
C SER A 129 -15.57 10.53 -8.94
N ALA A 130 -15.16 11.78 -9.10
CA ALA A 130 -15.25 12.78 -8.02
C ALA A 130 -16.69 12.98 -7.48
N GLU A 131 -17.68 12.79 -8.34
CA GLU A 131 -19.10 13.09 -8.04
C GLU A 131 -19.80 11.94 -7.30
N ASP A 132 -19.19 10.76 -7.31
CA ASP A 132 -19.82 9.58 -6.75
C ASP A 132 -19.90 9.68 -5.21
N PRO A 133 -21.07 9.40 -4.61
CA PRO A 133 -21.26 9.50 -3.16
C PRO A 133 -20.41 8.49 -2.39
N LYS A 134 -19.93 7.42 -3.05
CA LYS A 134 -19.02 6.43 -2.48
C LYS A 134 -17.70 7.06 -2.05
N LEU A 135 -17.16 8.00 -2.85
CA LEU A 135 -15.90 8.67 -2.54
C LEU A 135 -16.04 9.54 -1.27
N LYS A 136 -17.13 10.31 -1.17
CA LYS A 136 -17.39 11.14 0.02
C LYS A 136 -17.49 10.29 1.29
N LYS A 137 -18.27 9.19 1.25
CA LYS A 137 -18.41 8.27 2.39
C LYS A 137 -17.05 7.67 2.79
N PHE A 138 -16.28 7.21 1.81
CA PHE A 138 -14.95 6.67 2.05
C PHE A 138 -14.02 7.67 2.76
N LEU A 139 -14.00 8.93 2.31
CA LEU A 139 -13.21 9.99 2.95
C LEU A 139 -13.69 10.29 4.38
N GLU A 140 -15.00 10.36 4.60
CA GLU A 140 -15.56 10.56 5.95
C GLU A 140 -15.19 9.43 6.91
N ASP A 141 -15.24 8.19 6.45
CA ASP A 141 -14.89 7.01 7.26
C ASP A 141 -13.39 6.99 7.57
N GLU A 142 -12.53 7.37 6.62
CA GLU A 142 -11.09 7.49 6.87
C GLU A 142 -10.75 8.57 7.90
N ILE A 143 -11.39 9.75 7.80
CA ILE A 143 -11.21 10.84 8.78
C ILE A 143 -11.65 10.39 10.17
N LYS A 144 -12.82 9.72 10.28
CA LYS A 144 -13.34 9.22 11.57
C LYS A 144 -12.45 8.15 12.20
N ASN A 145 -11.89 7.26 11.37
CA ASN A 145 -11.03 6.19 11.83
C ASN A 145 -9.59 6.66 12.13
N ASN A 146 -9.27 7.94 11.89
CA ASN A 146 -7.96 8.55 12.13
C ASN A 146 -6.78 7.72 11.57
N ALA A 147 -7.01 7.03 10.45
CA ALA A 147 -6.17 5.90 10.01
C ALA A 147 -4.78 6.31 9.48
N LEU A 148 -4.55 7.60 9.21
CA LEU A 148 -3.28 8.11 8.68
C LEU A 148 -2.46 8.90 9.73
N ILE A 149 -3.13 9.45 10.75
CA ILE A 149 -2.51 10.20 11.84
C ILE A 149 -2.93 9.52 13.16
N GLY A 150 -2.65 8.23 13.28
CA GLY A 150 -2.61 7.64 14.62
C GLY A 150 -1.51 8.36 15.39
N ASP A 151 -1.78 8.78 16.62
CA ASP A 151 -0.81 9.26 17.62
C ASP A 151 0.30 8.22 17.96
N ASP A 152 0.46 7.20 17.10
CA ASP A 152 1.40 6.08 17.17
C ASP A 152 2.53 6.18 16.13
N CYS A 153 2.77 7.36 15.56
CA CYS A 153 4.01 7.61 14.82
C CYS A 153 5.16 7.92 15.79
N CYS A 154 5.72 6.85 16.36
CA CYS A 154 6.97 6.78 17.15
C CYS A 154 7.04 7.61 18.45
N PRO A 155 6.91 6.99 19.63
CA PRO A 155 7.31 7.61 20.88
C PRO A 155 8.80 7.33 21.13
N ASP A 156 9.70 8.15 20.61
CA ASP A 156 11.10 8.13 21.09
C ASP A 156 11.69 9.54 21.24
N PHE A 157 12.10 9.82 22.49
CA PHE A 157 12.88 10.96 23.01
C PHE A 157 12.13 12.30 23.19
N ILE A 158 11.94 12.85 24.40
CA ILE A 158 12.96 13.16 25.43
C ILE A 158 12.35 12.99 26.85
N GLY A 159 13.11 12.35 27.74
CA GLY A 159 12.64 11.86 29.03
C GLY A 159 12.25 12.90 30.09
N LYS A 160 11.39 12.44 31.00
CA LYS A 160 11.42 12.73 32.44
C LYS A 160 10.72 11.59 33.18
N SER A 161 11.48 11.00 34.10
CA SER A 161 11.15 10.13 35.22
C SER A 161 9.65 9.95 35.57
N GLY A 162 9.18 8.71 35.63
CA GLY A 162 7.85 8.40 36.17
C GLY A 162 7.53 6.90 36.17
N VAL A 163 8.01 6.19 37.18
CA VAL A 163 7.72 4.78 37.46
C VAL A 163 6.23 4.55 37.69
N VAL A 164 5.57 3.63 36.97
CA VAL A 164 4.63 2.64 37.55
C VAL A 164 4.60 1.36 36.70
N ARG A 165 4.98 0.24 37.35
CA ARG A 165 4.87 -1.13 36.87
C ARG A 165 3.44 -1.67 37.03
N ARG A 166 2.95 -2.47 36.07
CA ARG A 166 2.08 -3.63 36.36
C ARG A 166 2.42 -4.83 35.46
N LYS A 167 3.12 -5.82 36.05
CA LYS A 167 3.08 -7.26 35.69
C LYS A 167 1.65 -7.77 36.06
N LYS A 168 1.06 -8.89 35.63
CA LYS A 168 1.48 -10.26 35.22
C LYS A 168 0.14 -10.93 34.80
N LYS A 169 0.04 -11.88 33.87
CA LYS A 169 0.24 -13.32 34.11
C LYS A 169 0.07 -14.11 32.81
N ARG A 170 1.16 -14.73 32.36
CA ARG A 170 1.14 -16.04 31.72
C ARG A 170 0.79 -17.10 32.77
N LYS A 171 0.05 -18.13 32.39
CA LYS A 171 -0.11 -19.38 33.14
C LYS A 171 0.23 -20.52 32.18
N ASP A 172 1.42 -21.07 32.36
CA ASP A 172 1.80 -22.39 31.88
C ASP A 172 1.36 -23.42 32.94
N LYS A 173 0.98 -24.62 32.50
CA LYS A 173 0.95 -25.83 33.33
C LYS A 173 1.10 -27.09 32.46
N GLU A 174 2.32 -27.62 32.47
CA GLU A 174 2.77 -29.03 32.36
C GLU A 174 1.89 -29.99 33.20
N ASP A 175 1.83 -31.32 33.08
CA ASP A 175 2.40 -32.38 32.20
C ASP A 175 1.75 -33.72 32.66
N ASN A 176 2.04 -34.80 31.92
CA ASN A 176 1.92 -36.24 32.23
C ASN A 176 0.59 -36.95 31.89
N ASP A 177 0.64 -37.94 31.00
CA ASP A 177 1.04 -39.29 31.41
C ASP A 177 1.43 -40.21 30.24
N LYS A 178 2.32 -41.16 30.55
CA LYS A 178 2.89 -42.19 29.67
C LYS A 178 1.92 -43.37 29.50
N ASN A 179 1.95 -44.03 28.34
CA ASN A 179 1.90 -45.49 28.33
C ASN A 179 2.69 -46.08 27.16
N LYS A 180 3.51 -47.07 27.50
CA LYS A 180 4.33 -47.96 26.64
C LYS A 180 3.50 -49.19 26.27
N GLU A 181 3.92 -49.85 25.19
CA GLU A 181 3.91 -51.30 24.86
C GLU A 181 3.73 -51.43 23.35
N ASP A 182 4.29 -52.37 22.59
CA ASP A 182 5.44 -53.28 22.63
C ASP A 182 5.43 -53.92 21.21
N ASN A 183 6.56 -53.93 20.50
CA ASN A 183 7.26 -55.13 19.98
C ASN A 183 6.82 -55.73 18.63
N ASP A 184 7.86 -56.34 18.02
CA ASP A 184 7.93 -57.32 16.93
C ASP A 184 7.87 -56.79 15.48
N LYS A 185 9.00 -56.68 14.75
CA LYS A 185 9.84 -57.72 14.10
C LYS A 185 9.09 -58.56 13.07
N ASP A 186 9.48 -58.42 11.80
CA ASP A 186 9.99 -59.51 10.93
C ASP A 186 10.23 -58.95 9.50
N LYS A 187 11.49 -58.97 9.02
CA LYS A 187 12.08 -59.93 8.03
C LYS A 187 11.56 -59.73 6.60
N GLU A 188 12.38 -59.19 5.71
CA GLU A 188 13.35 -59.88 4.81
C GLU A 188 12.82 -60.02 3.38
N ASN A 189 13.79 -60.11 2.47
CA ASN A 189 13.77 -60.42 1.04
C ASN A 189 13.49 -59.25 0.10
N GLU A 190 14.52 -58.68 -0.54
CA GLU A 190 15.41 -59.22 -1.59
C GLU A 190 14.76 -59.32 -2.98
N ASN A 191 15.52 -58.81 -3.95
CA ASN A 191 15.54 -59.13 -5.38
C ASN A 191 14.33 -58.58 -6.18
N GLU A 192 14.46 -58.00 -7.37
CA GLU A 192 15.51 -58.03 -8.39
C GLU A 192 15.24 -56.88 -9.39
N LYS A 193 16.32 -56.27 -9.90
CA LYS A 193 16.34 -55.56 -11.21
C LYS A 193 16.29 -56.63 -12.33
N PRO A 194 15.97 -56.36 -13.62
CA PRO A 194 16.52 -55.22 -14.36
C PRO A 194 15.66 -54.65 -15.52
N LYS A 195 16.33 -53.69 -16.18
CA LYS A 195 16.12 -53.03 -17.47
C LYS A 195 15.53 -53.89 -18.60
N GLU A 196 14.74 -53.26 -19.47
CA GLU A 196 14.96 -53.03 -20.91
C GLU A 196 13.64 -52.55 -21.53
N SER A 197 13.62 -51.53 -22.39
CA SER A 197 14.12 -51.62 -23.77
C SER A 197 14.82 -50.35 -24.25
#